data_AF-A0A3E0WH42-F1
#
_entry.id   AF-A0A3E0WH42-F1
#
_cell.length_a   1.000
_cell.length_b   1.000
_cell.length_c   1.000
_cell.angle_alpha   90.00
_cell.angle_beta   90.00
_cell.angle_gamma   90.00
#
_symmetry.space_group_name_H-M   'P 1'
#
loop_
_entity.id
_entity.type
_entity.pdbx_description
1 polymer ?
#
loop_
_entity_poly.entity_id
_entity_poly.type
_entity_poly.pdbx_seq_one_letter_code
_entity_poly.pdbx_strand_id
1 'polypeptide(L)'
;MSGAVAHLGIDLALVSSDDLLLIASIVAGFFGGALLSGLILRDTLFRMKRRYAAMLLVEGGILTATMLLALRGVDFAVPLAAMACGLQNAMASSYRGLTLRTTHVTGVVTDLGALLGNRLRGRQVKGWKFGLLLSILIAFFGGGLAGALLLSQLQMWALGFAAALCFMLGLVALTIAPKYELPVA
;
A
#
# COMPACT_ATOMS: atom_id res chain seq x y z
N MET A 1 3.29 -9.36 0.92
CA MET A 1 3.92 -9.90 -0.30
C MET A 1 5.08 -10.85 -0.01
N SER A 2 5.97 -10.59 0.95
CA SER A 2 7.05 -11.53 1.31
C SER A 2 6.54 -12.92 1.74
N GLY A 3 5.49 -13.00 2.56
CA GLY A 3 4.85 -14.27 2.92
C GLY A 3 4.19 -14.97 1.72
N ALA A 4 3.42 -14.23 0.92
CA ALA A 4 2.76 -14.77 -0.26
C ALA A 4 3.74 -15.34 -1.29
N VAL A 5 4.88 -14.67 -1.55
CA VAL A 5 5.94 -15.15 -2.46
C VAL A 5 6.68 -16.36 -1.89
N ALA A 6 6.87 -16.42 -0.57
CA ALA A 6 7.49 -17.58 0.09
C ALA A 6 6.57 -18.82 0.06
N HIS A 7 5.27 -18.64 0.30
CA HIS A 7 4.26 -19.69 0.10
C HIS A 7 4.19 -20.11 -1.37
N LEU A 8 4.26 -19.14 -2.30
CA LEU A 8 4.32 -19.39 -3.75
C LEU A 8 5.42 -20.36 -4.17
N GLY A 9 6.63 -20.22 -3.59
CA GLY A 9 7.76 -21.10 -3.90
C GLY A 9 7.58 -22.52 -3.38
N ILE A 10 6.79 -22.69 -2.33
CA ILE A 10 6.44 -23.99 -1.73
C ILE A 10 5.28 -24.62 -2.53
N ASP A 11 4.27 -23.81 -2.87
CA ASP A 11 3.07 -24.25 -3.58
C ASP A 11 3.40 -24.59 -5.05
N LEU A 12 4.32 -23.87 -5.70
CA LEU A 12 4.83 -24.17 -7.06
C LEU A 12 5.40 -25.58 -7.21
N ALA A 13 5.82 -26.24 -6.12
CA ALA A 13 6.29 -27.62 -6.16
C ALA A 13 5.14 -28.65 -6.30
N LEU A 14 3.88 -28.23 -6.13
CA LEU A 14 2.68 -29.09 -6.07
C LEU A 14 1.47 -28.56 -6.86
N VAL A 15 1.65 -27.52 -7.69
CA VAL A 15 0.56 -26.66 -8.19
C VAL A 15 -0.06 -27.08 -9.54
N SER A 16 -1.36 -26.81 -9.70
CA SER A 16 -2.14 -26.97 -10.94
C SER A 16 -1.92 -25.79 -11.92
N SER A 17 -2.21 -25.95 -13.21
CA SER A 17 -2.02 -24.88 -14.22
C SER A 17 -2.83 -23.61 -13.92
N ASP A 18 -4.00 -23.74 -13.29
CA ASP A 18 -4.92 -22.64 -13.02
C ASP A 18 -4.43 -21.75 -11.87
N ASP A 19 -3.85 -22.34 -10.83
CA ASP A 19 -3.26 -21.58 -9.72
C ASP A 19 -2.07 -20.74 -10.20
N LEU A 20 -1.28 -21.27 -11.15
CA LEU A 20 -0.15 -20.55 -11.75
C LEU A 20 -0.62 -19.30 -12.51
N LEU A 21 -1.71 -19.41 -13.29
CA LEU A 21 -2.29 -18.28 -14.02
C LEU A 21 -2.83 -17.22 -13.06
N LEU A 22 -3.53 -17.62 -12.00
CA LEU A 22 -4.02 -16.71 -10.97
C LEU A 22 -2.85 -15.96 -10.31
N ILE A 23 -1.82 -16.67 -9.91
CA ILE A 23 -0.60 -16.10 -9.33
C ILE A 23 0.06 -15.10 -10.29
N ALA A 24 0.25 -15.47 -11.55
CA ALA A 24 0.84 -14.60 -12.56
C ALA A 24 0.00 -13.32 -12.73
N SER A 25 -1.33 -13.44 -12.70
CA SER A 25 -2.24 -12.29 -12.78
C SER A 25 -2.10 -11.36 -11.57
N ILE A 26 -1.94 -11.89 -10.35
CA ILE A 26 -1.72 -11.11 -9.13
C ILE A 26 -0.41 -10.31 -9.23
N VAL A 27 0.67 -10.97 -9.64
CA VAL A 27 1.99 -10.34 -9.82
C VAL A 27 1.91 -9.24 -10.88
N ALA A 28 1.27 -9.52 -12.03
CA ALA A 28 1.08 -8.56 -13.11
C ALA A 28 0.23 -7.36 -12.66
N GLY A 29 -0.86 -7.60 -11.93
CA GLY A 29 -1.70 -6.55 -11.36
C GLY A 29 -0.91 -5.65 -10.42
N PHE A 30 -0.21 -6.24 -9.45
CA PHE A 30 0.64 -5.51 -8.51
C PHE A 30 1.71 -4.68 -9.23
N PHE A 31 2.40 -5.27 -10.20
CA PHE A 31 3.38 -4.57 -11.01
C PHE A 31 2.75 -3.41 -11.78
N GLY A 32 1.58 -3.63 -12.40
CA GLY A 32 0.85 -2.59 -13.11
C GLY A 32 0.46 -1.41 -12.22
N GLY A 33 0.06 -1.67 -10.97
CA GLY A 33 -0.21 -0.64 -9.97
C GLY A 33 1.03 0.15 -9.60
N ALA A 34 2.14 -0.55 -9.34
CA ALA A 34 3.42 0.09 -9.02
C ALA A 34 3.96 0.93 -10.20
N LEU A 35 3.81 0.43 -11.43
CA LEU A 35 4.14 1.14 -12.66
C LEU A 35 3.30 2.41 -12.80
N LEU A 36 1.98 2.32 -12.62
CA LEU A 36 1.08 3.46 -12.67
C LEU A 36 1.48 4.53 -11.65
N SER A 37 1.84 4.11 -10.43
CA SER A 37 2.36 5.01 -9.40
C SER A 37 3.64 5.70 -9.83
N GLY A 38 4.61 4.97 -10.39
CA GLY A 38 5.88 5.56 -10.87
C GLY A 38 5.68 6.54 -12.03
N LEU A 39 4.74 6.28 -12.93
CA LEU A 39 4.43 7.17 -14.05
C LEU A 39 3.80 8.49 -13.60
N ILE A 40 2.92 8.44 -12.58
CA ILE A 40 2.24 9.63 -12.05
C ILE A 40 3.16 10.41 -11.11
N LEU A 41 3.81 9.71 -10.17
CA LEU A 41 4.75 10.28 -9.21
C LEU A 41 6.15 10.32 -9.82
N ARG A 42 6.40 11.34 -10.65
CA ARG A 42 7.70 11.57 -11.30
C ARG A 42 8.84 11.93 -10.32
N ASP A 43 8.53 12.21 -9.06
CA ASP A 43 9.50 12.66 -8.05
C ASP A 43 9.85 11.55 -7.05
N THR A 44 11.14 11.42 -6.74
CA THR A 44 11.67 10.46 -5.75
C THR A 44 11.51 10.91 -4.30
N LEU A 45 11.16 12.19 -4.09
CA LEU A 45 11.00 12.80 -2.76
C LEU A 45 9.53 13.06 -2.46
N PHE A 46 9.05 12.54 -1.33
CA PHE A 46 7.71 12.82 -0.84
C PHE A 46 7.53 14.31 -0.53
N ARG A 47 6.70 14.95 -1.34
CA ARG A 47 6.14 16.29 -1.10
C ARG A 47 4.64 16.18 -1.39
N MET A 48 3.82 16.70 -0.48
CA MET A 48 2.36 16.70 -0.63
C MET A 48 1.99 17.57 -1.85
N LYS A 49 1.86 16.93 -3.01
CA LYS A 49 1.52 17.54 -4.29
C LYS A 49 0.15 17.04 -4.74
N ARG A 50 -0.49 17.77 -5.66
CA ARG A 50 -1.78 17.36 -6.26
C ARG A 50 -1.74 15.96 -6.87
N ARG A 51 -0.56 15.49 -7.30
CA ARG A 51 -0.35 14.13 -7.82
C ARG A 51 -0.57 13.04 -6.77
N TYR A 52 -0.14 13.24 -5.52
CA TYR A 52 -0.46 12.31 -4.42
C TYR A 52 -1.96 12.28 -4.13
N ALA A 53 -2.61 13.44 -4.21
CA ALA A 53 -4.05 13.53 -4.05
C ALA A 53 -4.80 12.79 -5.18
N ALA A 54 -4.38 12.98 -6.43
CA ALA A 54 -4.91 12.25 -7.58
C ALA A 54 -4.69 10.73 -7.45
N MET A 55 -3.52 10.31 -6.96
CA MET A 55 -3.21 8.90 -6.72
C MET A 55 -4.17 8.26 -5.70
N LEU A 56 -4.51 8.96 -4.62
CA LEU A 56 -5.50 8.50 -3.65
C LEU A 56 -6.90 8.37 -4.25
N LEU A 57 -7.28 9.28 -5.15
CA LEU A 57 -8.57 9.18 -5.87
C LEU A 57 -8.57 7.99 -6.83
N VAL A 58 -7.48 7.76 -7.56
CA VAL A 58 -7.32 6.60 -8.45
C VAL A 58 -7.40 5.30 -7.65
N GLU A 59 -6.70 5.22 -6.52
CA GLU A 59 -6.75 4.07 -5.61
C GLU A 59 -8.18 3.77 -5.14
N GLY A 60 -8.92 4.81 -4.71
CA GLY A 60 -10.33 4.67 -4.35
C GLY A 60 -11.20 4.14 -5.50
N GLY A 61 -10.93 4.60 -6.73
CA GLY A 61 -11.59 4.10 -7.94
C GLY A 61 -11.31 2.63 -8.22
N ILE A 62 -10.04 2.21 -8.14
CA ILE A 62 -9.64 0.81 -8.34
C ILE A 62 -10.29 -0.07 -7.26
N LEU A 63 -10.24 0.32 -5.99
CA LEU A 63 -10.87 -0.43 -4.89
C LEU A 63 -12.40 -0.53 -5.04
N THR A 64 -13.05 0.53 -5.55
CA THR A 64 -14.49 0.50 -5.86
C THR A 64 -14.78 -0.49 -6.98
N ALA A 65 -14.00 -0.48 -8.06
CA ALA A 65 -14.16 -1.42 -9.16
C ALA A 65 -13.92 -2.87 -8.70
N THR A 66 -12.87 -3.10 -7.90
CA THR A 66 -12.58 -4.39 -7.26
C THR A 66 -13.77 -4.89 -6.45
N MET A 67 -14.34 -4.03 -5.60
CA MET A 67 -15.53 -4.37 -4.81
C MET A 67 -16.70 -4.81 -5.71
N LEU A 68 -17.02 -4.03 -6.74
CA LEU A 68 -18.15 -4.31 -7.63
C LEU A 68 -17.96 -5.61 -8.42
N LEU A 69 -16.73 -5.89 -8.88
CA LEU A 69 -16.40 -7.15 -9.55
C LEU A 69 -16.46 -8.34 -8.60
N ALA A 70 -15.94 -8.18 -7.38
CA ALA A 70 -15.96 -9.24 -6.38
C ALA A 70 -17.39 -9.59 -5.94
N LEU A 71 -18.26 -8.59 -5.78
CA LEU A 71 -19.69 -8.81 -5.49
C LEU A 71 -20.42 -9.58 -6.60
N ARG A 72 -19.91 -9.54 -7.84
CA ARG A 72 -20.42 -10.29 -8.99
C ARG A 72 -19.73 -11.65 -9.18
N GLY A 73 -18.78 -12.01 -8.32
CA GLY A 73 -18.00 -13.24 -8.46
C GLY A 73 -17.08 -13.26 -9.68
N VAL A 74 -16.60 -12.09 -10.14
CA VAL A 74 -15.68 -12.01 -11.28
C VAL A 74 -14.24 -12.15 -10.79
N ASP A 75 -13.54 -13.18 -11.25
CA ASP A 75 -12.16 -13.50 -10.83
C ASP A 75 -11.16 -12.37 -11.07
N PHE A 76 -11.42 -11.51 -12.07
CA PHE A 76 -10.60 -10.33 -12.35
C PHE A 76 -10.55 -9.32 -11.18
N ALA A 77 -11.44 -9.43 -10.19
CA ALA A 77 -11.34 -8.65 -8.96
C ALA A 77 -10.01 -8.87 -8.23
N VAL A 78 -9.46 -10.09 -8.26
CA VAL A 78 -8.22 -10.44 -7.54
C VAL A 78 -6.99 -9.68 -8.08
N PRO A 79 -6.64 -9.75 -9.38
CA PRO A 79 -5.53 -8.97 -9.93
C PRO A 79 -5.78 -7.45 -9.86
N LEU A 80 -7.04 -6.99 -9.91
CA LEU A 80 -7.38 -5.58 -9.73
C LEU A 80 -7.14 -5.11 -8.28
N ALA A 81 -7.45 -5.94 -7.29
CA ALA A 81 -7.08 -5.70 -5.90
C ALA A 81 -5.55 -5.65 -5.72
N ALA A 82 -4.84 -6.56 -6.38
CA ALA A 82 -3.37 -6.57 -6.38
C ALA A 82 -2.80 -5.28 -6.98
N MET A 83 -3.42 -4.75 -8.04
CA MET A 83 -3.07 -3.47 -8.64
C MET A 83 -3.24 -2.30 -7.66
N ALA A 84 -4.35 -2.24 -6.92
CA ALA A 84 -4.54 -1.24 -5.86
C ALA A 84 -3.40 -1.31 -4.82
N CYS A 85 -3.11 -2.52 -4.32
CA CYS A 85 -1.99 -2.73 -3.40
C CYS A 85 -0.63 -2.31 -3.97
N GLY A 86 -0.36 -2.61 -5.25
CA GLY A 86 0.88 -2.21 -5.93
C GLY A 86 1.01 -0.70 -6.05
N LEU A 87 -0.08 -0.03 -6.41
CA LEU A 87 -0.17 1.43 -6.49
C LEU A 87 0.11 2.07 -5.13
N GLN A 88 -0.58 1.64 -4.08
CA GLN A 88 -0.41 2.18 -2.74
C GLN A 88 1.01 1.95 -2.20
N ASN A 89 1.59 0.77 -2.44
CA ASN A 89 2.94 0.45 -1.99
C ASN A 89 4.01 1.29 -2.67
N ALA A 90 3.87 1.55 -3.97
CA ALA A 90 4.78 2.41 -4.71
C ALA A 90 4.62 3.89 -4.32
N MET A 91 3.37 4.35 -4.10
CA MET A 91 3.08 5.70 -3.65
C MET A 91 3.72 6.01 -2.29
N ALA A 92 3.72 5.04 -1.37
CA ALA A 92 4.28 5.22 -0.03
C ALA A 92 5.80 4.97 0.07
N SER A 93 6.51 4.80 -1.06
CA SER A 93 7.86 4.22 -1.07
C SER A 93 9.00 5.10 -0.56
N SER A 94 8.78 6.41 -0.40
CA SER A 94 9.82 7.36 0.03
C SER A 94 9.24 8.35 1.03
N TYR A 95 9.94 8.62 2.13
CA TYR A 95 9.61 9.71 3.05
C TYR A 95 10.89 10.28 3.68
N ARG A 96 11.18 11.56 3.45
CA ARG A 96 12.40 12.24 3.95
C ARG A 96 13.70 11.47 3.67
N GLY A 97 13.82 10.87 2.48
CA GLY A 97 14.97 10.07 2.08
C GLY A 97 15.03 8.65 2.68
N LEU A 98 14.05 8.27 3.51
CA LEU A 98 13.86 6.90 3.95
C LEU A 98 13.04 6.17 2.89
N THR A 99 13.58 5.09 2.33
CA THR A 99 12.79 4.14 1.53
C THR A 99 11.87 3.37 2.48
N LEU A 100 10.57 3.60 2.37
CA LEU A 100 9.54 2.91 3.14
C LEU A 100 8.93 1.78 2.30
N ARG A 101 8.56 0.68 2.94
CA ARG A 101 7.74 -0.37 2.32
C ARG A 101 6.74 -0.90 3.33
N THR A 102 5.46 -0.71 3.07
CA THR A 102 4.31 -1.08 3.93
C THR A 102 4.10 -2.60 4.05
N THR A 103 4.68 -3.39 3.13
CA THR A 103 4.54 -4.86 3.12
C THR A 103 5.69 -5.59 3.83
N HIS A 104 6.74 -4.90 4.25
CA HIS A 104 7.91 -5.47 4.92
C HIS A 104 7.84 -5.26 6.43
N VAL A 105 6.77 -5.74 7.06
CA VAL A 105 6.51 -5.55 8.50
C VAL A 105 7.63 -6.07 9.38
N THR A 106 8.21 -7.23 9.04
CA THR A 106 9.39 -7.78 9.75
C THR A 106 10.59 -6.84 9.67
N GLY A 107 10.80 -6.18 8.53
CA GLY A 107 11.82 -5.14 8.38
C GLY A 107 11.55 -3.92 9.27
N VAL A 108 10.30 -3.46 9.34
CA VAL A 108 9.89 -2.36 10.23
C VAL A 108 10.16 -2.69 11.70
N VAL A 109 9.82 -3.92 12.13
CA VAL A 109 10.07 -4.40 13.50
C VAL A 109 11.57 -4.46 13.80
N THR A 110 12.38 -5.01 12.89
CA THR A 110 13.85 -5.06 13.04
C THR A 110 14.46 -3.67 13.15
N ASP A 111 14.02 -2.72 12.31
CA ASP A 111 14.49 -1.33 12.36
C ASP A 111 14.11 -0.65 13.68
N LEU A 112 12.89 -0.86 14.18
CA LEU A 112 12.46 -0.36 15.49
C LEU A 112 13.33 -0.93 16.61
N GLY A 113 13.62 -2.24 16.59
CA GLY A 113 14.51 -2.90 17.54
C GLY A 113 15.92 -2.31 17.52
N ALA A 114 16.48 -2.06 16.34
CA ALA A 114 17.80 -1.44 16.18
C ALA A 114 17.82 0.01 16.70
N LEU A 115 16.78 0.80 16.41
CA LEU A 115 16.64 2.17 16.91
C LEU A 115 16.54 2.20 18.44
N LEU A 116 15.71 1.32 19.03
CA LEU A 116 15.58 1.22 20.47
C LEU A 116 16.91 0.78 21.12
N GLY A 117 17.56 -0.24 20.58
CA GLY A 117 18.86 -0.72 21.07
C GLY A 117 19.98 0.33 20.94
N ASN A 118 19.94 1.21 19.94
CA ASN A 118 20.86 2.35 19.86
C ASN A 118 20.56 3.39 20.94
N ARG A 119 19.28 3.68 21.19
CA ARG A 119 18.87 4.63 22.23
C ARG A 119 19.24 4.15 23.63
N LEU A 120 19.05 2.87 23.93
CA LEU A 120 19.46 2.26 25.20
C LEU A 120 20.97 2.29 25.43
N ARG A 121 21.77 2.30 24.36
CA ARG A 121 23.23 2.50 24.40
C ARG A 121 23.66 3.97 24.46
N GLY A 122 22.73 4.89 24.72
CA GLY A 122 23.01 6.33 24.80
C GLY A 122 23.27 7.01 23.44
N ARG A 123 23.10 6.31 22.31
CA ARG A 123 23.29 6.92 20.99
C ARG A 123 22.10 7.81 20.64
N GLN A 124 22.38 8.89 19.92
CA GLN A 124 21.32 9.75 19.40
C GLN A 124 20.50 9.01 18.34
N VAL A 125 19.18 9.07 18.49
CA VAL A 125 18.22 8.47 17.57
C VAL A 125 17.23 9.54 17.14
N LYS A 126 16.96 9.61 15.83
CA LYS A 126 15.97 10.54 15.28
C LYS A 126 14.57 10.08 15.69
N GLY A 127 13.96 10.75 16.67
CA GLY A 127 12.65 10.39 17.22
C GLY A 127 11.53 10.32 16.16
N TRP A 128 11.57 11.19 15.15
CA TRP A 128 10.60 11.15 14.05
C TRP A 128 10.65 9.84 13.25
N LYS A 129 11.83 9.23 13.07
CA LYS A 129 11.99 7.96 12.35
C LYS A 129 11.35 6.82 13.15
N PHE A 130 11.59 6.80 14.46
CA PHE A 130 10.97 5.82 15.36
C PHE A 130 9.44 5.96 15.35
N GLY A 131 8.93 7.18 15.52
CA GLY A 131 7.48 7.44 15.50
C GLY A 131 6.82 7.05 14.18
N LEU A 132 7.48 7.31 13.04
CA LEU A 132 7.00 6.92 11.71
C LEU A 132 6.90 5.39 11.57
N LEU A 133 7.97 4.66 11.90
CA LEU A 133 7.98 3.19 11.79
C LEU A 133 6.95 2.54 12.73
N LEU A 134 6.82 3.05 13.95
CA LEU A 134 5.82 2.59 14.91
C LEU A 134 4.40 2.87 14.41
N SER A 135 4.16 4.04 13.82
CA SER A 135 2.85 4.40 13.26
C SER A 135 2.48 3.49 12.08
N ILE A 136 3.44 3.16 11.20
CA ILE A 136 3.23 2.21 10.11
C ILE A 136 2.87 0.83 10.65
N LEU A 137 3.56 0.36 11.70
CA LEU A 137 3.29 -0.95 12.32
C LEU A 137 1.88 -1.01 12.92
N ILE A 138 1.49 0.01 13.68
CA ILE A 138 0.16 0.10 14.29
C ILE A 138 -0.92 0.21 13.22
N ALA A 139 -0.72 1.04 12.20
CA ALA A 139 -1.67 1.20 11.10
C ALA A 139 -1.84 -0.09 10.30
N PHE A 140 -0.77 -0.83 10.03
CA PHE A 140 -0.83 -2.12 9.35
C PHE A 140 -1.66 -3.14 10.16
N PHE A 141 -1.37 -3.28 11.45
CA PHE A 141 -2.09 -4.22 12.32
C PHE A 141 -3.55 -3.82 12.51
N GLY A 142 -3.80 -2.55 12.85
CA GLY A 142 -5.15 -2.01 13.07
C GLY A 142 -6.00 -2.06 11.80
N GLY A 143 -5.43 -1.72 10.64
CA GLY A 143 -6.10 -1.83 9.35
C GLY A 143 -6.42 -3.27 8.97
N GLY A 144 -5.50 -4.21 9.21
CA GLY A 144 -5.74 -5.64 8.98
C GLY A 144 -6.85 -6.20 9.86
N LEU A 145 -6.85 -5.86 11.16
CA LEU A 145 -7.91 -6.26 12.09
C LEU A 145 -9.26 -5.66 11.70
N ALA A 146 -9.31 -4.35 11.43
CA ALA A 146 -10.54 -3.68 11.00
C ALA A 146 -11.06 -4.27 9.69
N GLY A 147 -10.19 -4.55 8.72
CA GLY A 147 -10.54 -5.19 7.46
C GLY A 147 -11.13 -6.59 7.64
N ALA A 148 -10.54 -7.41 8.51
CA ALA A 148 -11.06 -8.75 8.81
C ALA A 148 -12.45 -8.69 9.49
N LEU A 149 -12.63 -7.79 10.45
CA LEU A 149 -13.91 -7.59 11.12
C LEU A 149 -14.98 -7.09 10.14
N LEU A 150 -14.66 -6.10 9.30
CA LEU A 150 -15.58 -5.59 8.28
C LEU A 150 -15.93 -6.67 7.25
N LEU A 151 -14.96 -7.47 6.80
CA LEU A 151 -15.21 -8.57 5.86
C LEU A 151 -16.17 -9.60 6.47
N SER A 152 -16.02 -9.92 7.75
CA SER A 152 -16.89 -10.88 8.44
C SER A 152 -18.35 -10.42 8.53
N GLN A 153 -18.59 -9.11 8.64
CA GLN A 153 -19.94 -8.54 8.81
C GLN A 153 -20.57 -8.10 7.49
N LEU A 154 -19.76 -7.58 6.56
CA LEU A 154 -20.23 -6.87 5.36
C LEU A 154 -19.79 -7.54 4.06
N GLN A 155 -19.06 -8.66 4.13
CA GLN A 155 -18.52 -9.34 2.95
C GLN A 155 -17.69 -8.35 2.09
N MET A 156 -17.75 -8.46 0.76
CA MET A 156 -16.94 -7.62 -0.14
C MET A 156 -17.27 -6.13 -0.07
N TRP A 157 -18.41 -5.72 0.51
CA TRP A 157 -18.70 -4.31 0.79
C TRP A 157 -17.69 -3.67 1.74
N ALA A 158 -16.93 -4.46 2.50
CA ALA A 158 -15.81 -3.99 3.33
C ALA A 158 -14.78 -3.18 2.52
N LEU A 159 -14.54 -3.52 1.25
CA LEU A 159 -13.65 -2.76 0.36
C LEU A 159 -14.15 -1.33 0.12
N GLY A 160 -15.46 -1.10 0.20
CA GLY A 160 -16.06 0.24 0.08
C GLY A 160 -15.59 1.20 1.16
N PHE A 161 -15.27 0.72 2.37
CA PHE A 161 -14.71 1.56 3.44
C PHE A 161 -13.30 2.03 3.10
N ALA A 162 -12.45 1.14 2.59
CA ALA A 162 -11.10 1.49 2.14
C ALA A 162 -11.16 2.48 0.97
N ALA A 163 -12.03 2.23 -0.01
CA ALA A 163 -12.26 3.15 -1.13
C ALA A 163 -12.73 4.53 -0.68
N ALA A 164 -13.72 4.60 0.23
CA ALA A 164 -14.23 5.85 0.78
C ALA A 164 -13.15 6.63 1.53
N LEU A 165 -12.30 5.94 2.31
CA LEU A 165 -11.17 6.55 3.00
C LEU A 165 -10.16 7.14 2.00
N CYS A 166 -9.82 6.40 0.93
CA CYS A 166 -8.96 6.88 -0.14
C CYS A 166 -9.53 8.14 -0.83
N PHE A 167 -10.83 8.15 -1.15
CA PHE A 167 -11.48 9.32 -1.72
C PHE A 167 -11.47 10.52 -0.76
N MET A 168 -11.83 10.31 0.50
CA MET A 168 -11.79 11.34 1.54
C MET A 168 -10.40 11.96 1.67
N LEU A 169 -9.37 11.13 1.82
CA LEU A 169 -7.98 11.58 1.93
C LEU A 169 -7.50 12.27 0.65
N GLY A 170 -7.88 11.78 -0.53
CA GLY A 170 -7.58 12.40 -1.81
C GLY A 170 -8.19 13.80 -1.95
N LEU A 171 -9.46 13.96 -1.58
CA LEU A 171 -10.14 15.26 -1.60
C LEU A 171 -9.52 16.25 -0.59
N VAL A 172 -9.24 15.80 0.63
CA VAL A 172 -8.55 16.62 1.64
C VAL A 172 -7.15 17.00 1.14
N ALA A 173 -6.40 16.07 0.57
CA ALA A 173 -5.07 16.34 0.01
C ALA A 173 -5.11 17.36 -1.13
N LEU A 174 -6.17 17.40 -1.96
CA LEU A 174 -6.34 18.44 -2.98
C LEU A 174 -6.50 19.84 -2.39
N THR A 175 -7.12 19.96 -1.21
CA THR A 175 -7.28 21.26 -0.52
C THR A 175 -5.99 21.77 0.12
N ILE A 176 -5.12 20.86 0.57
CA ILE A 176 -3.85 21.18 1.25
C ILE A 176 -2.71 21.35 0.25
N ALA A 177 -2.74 20.64 -0.88
CA ALA A 177 -1.67 20.68 -1.87
C ALA A 177 -1.57 22.10 -2.49
N PRO A 178 -0.39 22.73 -2.48
CA PRO A 178 -0.22 24.07 -3.02
C PRO A 178 -0.57 24.11 -4.52
N LYS A 179 -1.25 25.19 -4.93
CA LYS A 179 -1.76 25.37 -6.31
C LYS A 179 -0.66 25.53 -7.38
N TYR A 180 0.60 25.76 -7.00
CA TYR A 180 1.69 26.04 -7.92
C TYR A 180 2.74 24.92 -7.94
N GLU A 181 2.82 24.20 -9.06
CA GLU A 181 4.06 23.53 -9.47
C GLU A 181 5.01 24.65 -9.91
N LEU A 182 5.98 25.06 -9.08
CA LEU A 182 7.07 25.89 -9.58
C LEU A 182 7.81 25.08 -10.67
N PRO A 183 7.99 25.61 -11.88
CA PRO A 183 8.83 24.96 -12.88
C PRO A 183 10.23 24.80 -12.28
N VAL A 184 10.71 23.57 -12.23
CA VAL A 184 12.09 23.28 -11.88
C VAL A 184 12.91 23.79 -13.06
N ALA A 185 13.61 24.91 -12.84
CA ALA A 185 14.66 25.39 -13.72
C ALA A 185 15.86 24.45 -13.70
#